data_AF-A0A5Q4DEI5-F1
#
_entry.id   AF-A0A5Q4DEI5-F1
#
_cell.length_a   1.000
_cell.length_b   1.000
_cell.length_c   1.000
_cell.angle_alpha   90.00
_cell.angle_beta   90.00
_cell.angle_gamma   90.00
#
_symmetry.space_group_name_H-M   'P 1'
#
loop_
_entity.id
_entity.type
_entity.pdbx_description
1 polymer ?
#
loop_
_entity_poly.entity_id
_entity_poly.type
_entity_poly.pdbx_seq_one_letter_code
_entity_poly.pdbx_strand_id
1 'polypeptide(L)'
;MDALREDDPTCGAGCSHLDHEVRVSHETSRRLCCDATVVPLFLDAEERVADAGHARRVVSPALRRALEARDRGCRFPGCGLRYTEAHHVRHWADGGETSLENCVLICLHHHRLLHEGGWKMDALPGGRLAFRDPLGGTHYDGRFELPRLDFERRHFPVRELMRDNLRENLRGIREELEGGPATARE
;
A
#
# COMPACT_ATOMS: atom_id res chain seq x y z
N MET A 1 -8.52 -25.75 6.64
CA MET A 1 -7.80 -24.80 7.51
C MET A 1 -6.59 -24.44 6.69
N ASP A 2 -6.69 -23.39 5.87
CA ASP A 2 -5.79 -23.24 4.73
C ASP A 2 -4.33 -23.04 5.16
N ALA A 3 -3.46 -23.96 4.77
CA ALA A 3 -2.03 -23.86 5.02
C ALA A 3 -1.36 -23.00 3.95
N LEU A 4 -0.92 -21.80 4.32
CA LEU A 4 -0.11 -20.95 3.46
C LEU A 4 1.36 -21.34 3.61
N ARG A 5 1.95 -21.86 2.53
CA ARG A 5 3.37 -22.19 2.46
C ARG A 5 4.10 -21.04 1.78
N GLU A 6 4.96 -20.34 2.53
CA GLU A 6 5.97 -19.47 1.94
C GLU A 6 7.04 -20.39 1.34
N ASP A 7 7.34 -20.22 0.05
CA ASP A 7 8.31 -21.00 -0.74
C ASP A 7 7.91 -22.44 -1.12
N ASP A 8 6.80 -22.60 -1.87
CA ASP A 8 6.62 -23.80 -2.71
C ASP A 8 7.43 -23.64 -4.01
N PRO A 9 8.52 -24.40 -4.23
CA PRO A 9 9.34 -24.31 -5.44
C PRO A 9 8.62 -24.77 -6.72
N THR A 10 7.45 -25.41 -6.60
CA THR A 10 6.61 -25.80 -7.75
C THR A 10 5.67 -24.68 -8.21
N CYS A 11 5.53 -23.64 -7.39
CA CYS A 11 4.77 -22.45 -7.70
C CYS A 11 5.68 -21.46 -8.44
N GLY A 12 5.45 -21.28 -9.76
CA GLY A 12 6.04 -20.15 -10.49
C GLY A 12 5.80 -18.83 -9.73
N ALA A 13 6.80 -17.97 -9.65
CA ALA A 13 6.79 -16.76 -8.81
C ALA A 13 5.42 -16.05 -8.80
N GLY A 14 4.75 -16.02 -7.63
CA GLY A 14 3.53 -15.23 -7.42
C GLY A 14 2.22 -15.98 -7.15
N CYS A 15 2.20 -17.30 -6.97
CA CYS A 15 1.00 -18.02 -6.50
C CYS A 15 1.17 -18.53 -5.06
N SER A 16 0.04 -18.80 -4.40
CA SER A 16 -0.02 -19.51 -3.12
C SER A 16 -1.07 -20.61 -3.23
N HIS A 17 -0.90 -21.66 -2.44
CA HIS A 17 -1.83 -22.79 -2.40
C HIS A 17 -2.70 -22.70 -1.15
N LEU A 18 -4.00 -22.91 -1.31
CA LEU A 18 -4.93 -23.18 -0.22
C LEU A 18 -5.18 -24.70 -0.15
N ASP A 19 -5.93 -25.16 0.85
CA ASP A 19 -6.30 -26.57 0.94
C ASP A 19 -7.03 -27.02 -0.35
N HIS A 20 -6.91 -28.30 -0.70
CA HIS A 20 -7.50 -28.91 -1.91
C HIS A 20 -6.95 -28.38 -3.25
N GLU A 21 -5.66 -28.02 -3.30
CA GLU A 21 -4.94 -27.64 -4.53
C GLU A 21 -5.45 -26.35 -5.20
N VAL A 22 -6.29 -25.57 -4.51
CA VAL A 22 -6.77 -24.28 -5.02
C VAL A 22 -5.60 -23.30 -5.04
N ARG A 23 -5.30 -22.75 -6.22
CA ARG A 23 -4.29 -21.70 -6.39
C ARG A 23 -4.91 -20.33 -6.24
N VAL A 24 -4.32 -19.52 -5.39
CA VAL A 24 -4.61 -18.09 -5.27
C VAL A 24 -3.38 -17.26 -5.63
N SER A 25 -3.60 -16.00 -5.97
CA SER A 25 -2.48 -15.08 -6.13
C SER A 25 -1.79 -14.84 -4.78
N HIS A 26 -0.49 -14.54 -4.82
CA HIS A 26 0.24 -14.15 -3.62
C HIS A 26 -0.36 -12.88 -2.97
N GLU A 27 -0.89 -11.95 -3.76
CA GLU A 27 -1.58 -10.76 -3.21
C GLU A 27 -2.86 -11.11 -2.46
N THR A 28 -3.62 -12.08 -2.96
CA THR A 28 -4.79 -12.62 -2.25
C THR A 28 -4.38 -13.26 -0.93
N SER A 29 -3.31 -14.05 -0.92
CA SER A 29 -2.74 -14.65 0.28
C SER A 29 -2.30 -13.58 1.30
N ARG A 30 -1.51 -12.59 0.86
CA ARG A 30 -1.06 -11.45 1.69
C ARG A 30 -2.23 -10.69 2.32
N ARG A 31 -3.28 -10.43 1.56
CA ARG A 31 -4.50 -9.77 2.06
C ARG A 31 -5.19 -10.58 3.15
N LEU A 32 -5.30 -11.90 2.97
CA LEU A 32 -5.90 -12.77 3.97
C LEU A 32 -5.10 -12.75 5.28
N CYS A 33 -3.77 -12.71 5.20
CA CYS A 33 -2.88 -12.69 6.37
C CYS A 33 -3.02 -11.43 7.24
N CYS A 34 -3.48 -10.29 6.72
CA CYS A 34 -3.55 -9.03 7.47
C CYS A 34 -4.47 -9.07 8.70
N ASP A 35 -5.56 -9.85 8.68
CA ASP A 35 -6.50 -10.00 9.82
C ASP A 35 -6.87 -11.48 10.08
N ALA A 36 -5.95 -12.38 9.73
CA ALA A 36 -6.14 -13.83 9.86
C ALA A 36 -6.10 -14.30 11.31
N THR A 37 -6.69 -15.48 11.52
CA THR A 37 -6.31 -16.35 12.65
C THR A 37 -5.30 -17.36 12.12
N VAL A 38 -4.09 -17.36 12.67
CA VAL A 38 -3.00 -18.24 12.23
C VAL A 38 -2.70 -19.29 13.30
N VAL A 39 -2.38 -20.49 12.84
CA VAL A 39 -1.87 -21.61 13.66
C VAL A 39 -0.46 -21.88 13.18
N PRO A 40 0.58 -21.63 14.00
CA PRO A 40 1.95 -21.92 13.58
C PRO A 40 2.18 -23.43 13.60
N LEU A 41 2.72 -23.96 12.51
CA LEU A 41 3.20 -25.34 12.41
C LEU A 41 4.73 -25.32 12.45
N PHE A 42 5.31 -26.11 13.35
CA PHE A 42 6.74 -26.30 13.46
C PHE A 42 7.10 -27.59 12.74
N LEU A 43 8.01 -27.51 11.77
CA LEU A 43 8.46 -28.66 10.99
C LEU A 43 9.81 -29.15 11.53
N ASP A 44 10.02 -30.46 11.52
CA ASP A 44 11.34 -31.07 11.76
C ASP A 44 12.25 -30.96 10.52
N ALA A 45 13.46 -31.52 10.62
CA ALA A 45 14.45 -31.48 9.54
C ALA A 45 14.00 -32.26 8.29
N GLU A 46 13.03 -33.16 8.44
CA GLU A 46 12.44 -33.98 7.37
C GLU A 46 11.13 -33.39 6.83
N GLU A 47 10.85 -32.11 7.13
CA GLU A 47 9.62 -31.38 6.77
C GLU A 47 8.32 -31.99 7.30
N ARG A 48 8.38 -32.80 8.36
CA ARG A 48 7.21 -33.36 9.01
C ARG A 48 6.76 -32.42 10.13
N VAL A 49 5.45 -32.38 10.38
CA VAL A 49 4.91 -31.58 11.49
C VAL A 49 5.41 -32.14 12.81
N ALA A 50 6.29 -31.39 13.47
CA ALA A 50 6.85 -31.71 14.78
C ALA A 50 5.96 -31.19 15.92
N ASP A 51 5.38 -30.00 15.74
CA ASP A 51 4.48 -29.38 16.72
C ASP A 51 3.51 -28.39 16.04
N ALA A 52 2.41 -28.07 16.71
CA ALA A 52 1.46 -27.06 16.31
C ALA A 52 1.15 -26.14 17.51
N GLY A 53 1.44 -24.85 17.34
CA GLY A 53 1.10 -23.87 18.37
C GLY A 53 -0.39 -23.56 18.42
N HIS A 54 -0.80 -22.74 19.38
CA HIS A 54 -2.20 -22.32 19.49
C HIS A 54 -2.60 -21.33 18.40
N ALA A 55 -3.87 -21.41 18.01
CA ALA A 55 -4.50 -20.43 17.14
C ALA A 55 -4.39 -19.02 17.77
N ARG A 56 -3.84 -18.08 17.02
CA ARG A 56 -3.75 -16.67 17.41
C ARG A 56 -4.25 -15.77 16.31
N ARG A 57 -5.00 -14.73 16.67
CA ARG A 57 -5.32 -13.65 15.72
C ARG A 57 -4.05 -12.85 15.46
N VAL A 58 -3.75 -12.57 14.19
CA VAL A 58 -2.66 -11.66 13.82
C VAL A 58 -2.93 -10.30 14.49
N VAL A 59 -4.15 -9.79 14.34
CA VAL A 59 -4.61 -8.58 15.02
C VAL A 59 -5.43 -8.95 16.25
N SER A 60 -4.88 -8.66 17.43
CA SER A 60 -5.53 -8.98 18.70
C SER A 60 -6.83 -8.19 18.91
N PRO A 61 -7.82 -8.71 19.68
CA PRO A 61 -9.05 -7.97 19.98
C PRO A 61 -8.81 -6.64 20.72
N ALA A 62 -7.71 -6.51 21.46
CA ALA A 62 -7.33 -5.26 22.11
C ALA A 62 -6.84 -4.23 21.08
N LEU A 63 -5.96 -4.64 20.17
CA LEU A 63 -5.48 -3.80 19.08
C LEU A 63 -6.63 -3.39 18.15
N ARG A 64 -7.53 -4.32 17.82
CA ARG A 64 -8.73 -4.03 17.02
C ARG A 64 -9.58 -2.91 17.61
N ARG A 65 -9.84 -2.95 18.93
CA ARG A 65 -10.59 -1.88 19.62
C ARG A 65 -9.85 -0.54 19.61
N ALA A 66 -8.53 -0.55 19.78
CA ALA A 66 -7.72 0.66 19.68
C ALA A 66 -7.78 1.27 18.26
N LEU A 67 -7.74 0.43 17.23
CA LEU A 67 -7.90 0.83 15.84
C LEU A 67 -9.29 1.41 15.58
N GLU A 68 -10.36 0.80 16.08
CA GLU A 68 -11.73 1.31 15.92
C GLU A 68 -11.91 2.70 16.56
N ALA A 69 -11.34 2.90 17.75
CA ALA A 69 -11.36 4.19 18.43
C ALA A 69 -10.57 5.26 17.66
N ARG A 70 -9.39 4.91 17.12
CA ARG A 70 -8.54 5.82 16.35
C ARG A 70 -9.12 6.13 14.97
N ASP A 71 -9.48 5.09 14.22
CA ASP A 71 -9.80 5.18 12.79
C ASP A 71 -11.26 5.46 12.51
N ARG A 72 -12.19 5.11 13.41
CA ARG A 72 -13.63 5.41 13.29
C ARG A 72 -14.26 4.99 11.95
N GLY A 73 -13.71 3.97 11.30
CA GLY A 73 -14.11 3.48 9.97
C GLY A 73 -12.93 3.39 9.00
N CYS A 74 -13.23 3.08 7.74
CA CYS A 74 -12.24 2.95 6.68
C CYS A 74 -11.52 4.28 6.45
N ARG A 75 -10.18 4.24 6.52
CA ARG A 75 -9.32 5.42 6.34
C ARG A 75 -9.01 5.77 4.88
N PHE A 76 -9.47 4.96 3.93
CA PHE A 76 -9.32 5.27 2.51
C PHE A 76 -10.00 6.62 2.18
N PRO A 77 -9.42 7.47 1.31
CA PRO A 77 -9.95 8.78 0.99
C PRO A 77 -11.44 8.74 0.60
N GLY A 78 -12.27 9.49 1.32
CA GLY A 78 -13.71 9.61 1.04
C GLY A 78 -14.61 8.43 1.46
N CYS A 79 -14.07 7.35 2.06
CA CYS A 79 -14.87 6.15 2.36
C CYS A 79 -15.64 6.19 3.69
N GLY A 80 -14.94 6.08 4.84
CA GLY A 80 -15.57 6.11 6.16
C GLY A 80 -16.47 4.92 6.55
N LEU A 81 -16.58 3.87 5.72
CA LEU A 81 -17.40 2.68 6.02
C LEU A 81 -16.92 1.99 7.32
N ARG A 82 -17.86 1.51 8.15
CA ARG A 82 -17.54 0.88 9.45
C ARG A 82 -17.23 -0.62 9.40
N TYR A 83 -17.60 -1.28 8.30
CA TYR A 83 -17.27 -2.69 8.09
C TYR A 83 -15.86 -2.81 7.51
N THR A 84 -14.89 -3.04 8.40
CA THR A 84 -13.46 -2.95 8.09
C THR A 84 -12.67 -4.17 8.57
N GLU A 85 -11.55 -4.39 7.92
CA GLU A 85 -10.47 -5.30 8.30
C GLU A 85 -9.26 -4.44 8.69
N ALA A 86 -8.38 -4.99 9.53
CA ALA A 86 -7.09 -4.37 9.78
C ALA A 86 -6.14 -4.68 8.62
N HIS A 87 -5.45 -3.65 8.15
CA HIS A 87 -4.44 -3.72 7.09
C HIS A 87 -3.12 -3.18 7.62
N HIS A 88 -2.01 -3.86 7.33
CA HIS A 88 -0.68 -3.42 7.72
C HIS A 88 -0.09 -2.47 6.67
N VAL A 89 0.43 -1.30 7.09
CA VAL A 89 1.10 -0.34 6.21
C VAL A 89 2.37 -0.96 5.61
N ARG A 90 3.25 -1.49 6.47
CA ARG A 90 4.26 -2.47 6.07
C ARG A 90 3.66 -3.85 6.26
N HIS A 91 3.46 -4.60 5.17
CA HIS A 91 2.79 -5.89 5.24
C HIS A 91 3.44 -6.84 6.24
N TRP A 92 2.60 -7.64 6.89
CA TRP A 92 3.03 -8.65 7.85
C TRP A 92 4.01 -9.67 7.23
N ALA A 93 3.73 -10.11 5.99
CA ALA A 93 4.61 -10.99 5.21
C ALA A 93 5.99 -10.37 4.93
N ASP A 94 6.11 -9.04 4.93
CA ASP A 94 7.38 -8.32 4.74
C ASP A 94 8.06 -7.98 6.09
N GLY A 95 7.69 -8.70 7.16
CA GLY A 95 8.17 -8.48 8.52
C GLY A 95 7.56 -7.26 9.22
N GLY A 96 6.40 -6.79 8.76
CA GLY A 96 5.67 -5.70 9.39
C GLY A 96 5.16 -6.06 10.79
N GLU A 97 5.48 -5.23 11.79
CA GLU A 97 4.99 -5.44 13.15
C GLU A 97 3.48 -5.27 13.22
N THR A 98 2.79 -6.12 13.99
CA THR A 98 1.37 -5.93 14.27
C THR A 98 1.20 -4.98 15.45
N SER A 99 1.30 -3.68 15.17
CA SER A 99 1.18 -2.60 16.16
C SER A 99 0.07 -1.62 15.81
N LEU A 100 -0.24 -0.72 16.74
CA LEU A 100 -1.16 0.37 16.47
C LEU A 100 -0.61 1.29 15.39
N GLU A 101 0.70 1.60 15.37
CA GLU A 101 1.28 2.48 14.34
C GLU A 101 1.28 1.88 12.94
N ASN A 102 1.45 0.56 12.83
CA ASN A 102 1.56 -0.11 11.53
C ASN A 102 0.23 -0.65 10.99
N CYS A 103 -0.82 -0.78 11.81
CA CYS A 103 -2.12 -1.25 11.34
C CYS A 103 -3.10 -0.10 11.12
N VAL A 104 -4.02 -0.24 10.16
CA VAL A 104 -5.10 0.71 9.87
C VAL A 104 -6.39 -0.01 9.48
N LEU A 105 -7.55 0.56 9.79
CA LEU A 105 -8.84 0.04 9.32
C LEU A 105 -9.13 0.41 7.87
N ILE A 106 -9.36 -0.61 7.04
CA ILE A 106 -9.72 -0.51 5.63
C ILE A 106 -10.93 -1.42 5.36
N CYS A 107 -11.88 -1.00 4.52
CA CYS A 107 -13.00 -1.88 4.15
C CYS A 107 -12.58 -2.89 3.07
N LEU A 108 -13.30 -4.00 2.96
CA LEU A 108 -12.96 -5.11 2.05
C LEU A 108 -12.66 -4.64 0.61
N HIS A 109 -13.42 -3.67 0.08
CA HIS A 109 -13.19 -3.13 -1.27
C HIS A 109 -11.83 -2.44 -1.38
N HIS A 110 -11.55 -1.47 -0.51
CA HIS A 110 -10.27 -0.74 -0.54
C HIS A 110 -9.09 -1.62 -0.10
N HIS A 111 -9.36 -2.66 0.69
CA HIS A 111 -8.35 -3.65 1.08
C HIS A 111 -7.87 -4.43 -0.14
N ARG A 112 -8.80 -4.84 -1.02
CA ARG A 112 -8.45 -5.41 -2.33
C ARG A 112 -7.72 -4.42 -3.22
N LEU A 113 -8.10 -3.13 -3.23
CA LEU A 113 -7.37 -2.15 -4.04
C LEU A 113 -5.90 -2.00 -3.63
N LEU A 114 -5.61 -2.05 -2.34
CA LEU A 114 -4.24 -1.95 -1.80
C LEU A 114 -3.37 -3.18 -2.11
N HIS A 115 -3.98 -4.36 -2.21
CA HIS A 115 -3.26 -5.60 -2.54
C HIS A 115 -3.24 -5.90 -4.04
N GLU A 116 -4.42 -5.92 -4.66
CA GLU A 116 -4.66 -6.44 -6.01
C GLU A 116 -4.87 -5.31 -7.03
N GLY A 117 -5.23 -4.10 -6.58
CA GLY A 117 -5.57 -2.96 -7.44
C GLY A 117 -4.44 -1.99 -7.72
N GLY A 118 -3.20 -2.28 -7.29
CA GLY A 118 -2.02 -1.45 -7.52
C GLY A 118 -1.95 -0.15 -6.70
N TRP A 119 -2.89 0.06 -5.78
CA TRP A 119 -2.83 1.18 -4.85
C TRP A 119 -1.74 0.95 -3.82
N LYS A 120 -1.04 2.01 -3.43
CA LYS A 120 -0.04 1.96 -2.35
C LYS A 120 -0.46 2.86 -1.22
N MET A 121 -0.03 2.52 -0.01
CA MET A 121 -0.28 3.33 1.18
C MET A 121 1.00 3.55 1.95
N ASP A 122 1.20 4.78 2.45
CA ASP A 122 2.29 5.10 3.35
C ASP A 122 1.78 5.80 4.61
N ALA A 123 2.39 5.46 5.73
CA ALA A 123 2.23 6.18 6.97
C ALA A 123 3.09 7.46 6.95
N LEU A 124 2.46 8.57 7.29
CA LEU A 124 3.08 9.88 7.46
C LEU A 124 3.15 10.24 8.95
N PRO A 125 4.01 11.20 9.35
CA PRO A 125 4.07 11.69 10.71
C PRO A 125 2.69 12.13 11.25
N GLY A 126 2.43 11.83 12.51
CA GLY A 126 1.18 12.16 13.18
C GLY A 126 0.01 11.21 12.89
N GLY A 127 0.26 10.01 12.38
CA GLY A 127 -0.80 9.02 12.10
C GLY A 127 -1.65 9.36 10.86
N ARG A 128 -1.06 10.13 9.95
CA ARG A 128 -1.62 10.50 8.65
C ARG A 128 -1.28 9.43 7.62
N LEU A 129 -2.10 9.35 6.57
CA LEU A 129 -1.93 8.34 5.52
C LEU A 129 -1.93 9.02 4.15
N ALA A 130 -1.01 8.59 3.30
CA ALA A 130 -1.01 8.88 1.87
C ALA A 130 -1.37 7.61 1.11
N PHE A 131 -2.20 7.76 0.08
CA PHE A 131 -2.64 6.71 -0.82
C PHE A 131 -2.21 7.10 -2.23
N ARG A 132 -1.38 6.27 -2.87
CA ARG A 132 -0.99 6.47 -4.26
C ARG A 132 -1.85 5.60 -5.16
N ASP A 133 -2.49 6.21 -6.14
CA ASP A 133 -3.22 5.49 -7.16
C ASP A 133 -2.27 4.92 -8.24
N PRO A 134 -2.70 3.92 -9.02
CA PRO A 134 -1.87 3.30 -10.06
C PRO A 134 -1.47 4.24 -11.20
N LEU A 135 -2.16 5.38 -11.36
CA LEU A 135 -1.88 6.41 -12.36
C LEU A 135 -0.89 7.46 -11.83
N GLY A 136 -0.43 7.33 -10.59
CA GLY A 136 0.58 8.20 -9.97
C GLY A 136 0.01 9.37 -9.16
N GLY A 137 -1.30 9.49 -9.02
CA GLY A 137 -1.90 10.49 -8.14
C GLY A 137 -1.71 10.14 -6.66
N THR A 138 -1.62 11.17 -5.82
CA THR A 138 -1.51 11.02 -4.36
C THR A 138 -2.75 11.62 -3.70
N HIS A 139 -3.43 10.79 -2.92
CA HIS A 139 -4.63 11.10 -2.18
C HIS A 139 -4.32 10.96 -0.70
N TYR A 140 -4.96 11.78 0.13
CA TYR A 140 -4.78 11.69 1.56
C TYR A 140 -6.09 11.34 2.23
N ASP A 141 -6.03 10.70 3.38
CA ASP A 141 -7.25 10.46 4.13
C ASP A 141 -7.95 11.79 4.46
N GLY A 142 -9.27 11.75 4.67
CA GLY A 142 -10.07 12.96 4.95
C GLY A 142 -9.71 13.67 6.28
N ARG A 143 -8.64 13.23 6.96
CA ARG A 143 -8.08 13.82 8.18
C ARG A 143 -6.74 14.50 7.91
N PHE A 144 -6.32 14.53 6.65
CA PHE A 144 -5.19 15.30 6.20
C PHE A 144 -5.50 16.78 6.33
N GLU A 145 -4.90 17.40 7.34
CA GLU A 145 -4.67 18.83 7.32
C GLU A 145 -3.48 19.09 6.39
N LEU A 146 -3.66 20.00 5.43
CA LEU A 146 -2.54 20.50 4.64
C LEU A 146 -1.46 20.99 5.62
N PRO A 147 -0.17 20.65 5.43
CA PRO A 147 0.87 21.26 6.23
C PRO A 147 0.72 22.77 6.12
N ARG A 148 0.85 23.50 7.25
CA ARG A 148 0.96 24.95 7.19
C ARG A 148 2.16 25.25 6.31
N LEU A 149 1.88 25.63 5.07
CA LEU A 149 2.88 26.14 4.17
C LEU A 149 3.37 27.41 4.84
N ASP A 150 4.58 27.36 5.38
CA ASP A 150 5.26 28.54 5.91
C ASP A 150 5.61 29.41 4.72
N PHE A 151 4.66 30.27 4.33
CA PHE A 151 4.83 31.20 3.21
C PHE A 151 5.91 32.26 3.54
N GLU A 152 6.40 32.34 4.78
CA GLU A 152 7.42 33.29 5.24
C GLU A 152 8.84 32.76 5.03
N ARG A 153 9.06 31.44 5.02
CA ARG A 153 10.31 30.83 4.54
C ARG A 153 10.35 30.84 3.01
N ARG A 154 10.95 31.92 2.48
CA ARG A 154 11.12 32.25 1.05
C ARG A 154 11.94 31.25 0.21
N HIS A 155 11.55 29.99 0.15
CA HIS A 155 11.94 29.09 -0.91
C HIS A 155 10.71 28.31 -1.36
N PHE A 156 10.06 28.82 -2.41
CA PHE A 156 8.91 28.16 -3.04
C PHE A 156 9.42 27.30 -4.20
N PRO A 157 9.68 26.00 -3.99
CA PRO A 157 10.19 25.12 -5.04
C PRO A 157 9.26 25.13 -6.26
N VAL A 158 7.95 25.28 -6.05
CA VAL A 158 6.96 25.33 -7.14
C VAL A 158 7.17 26.52 -8.08
N ARG A 159 7.60 27.69 -7.57
CA ARG A 159 7.79 28.89 -8.40
C ARG A 159 9.04 28.81 -9.27
N GLU A 160 10.08 28.15 -8.76
CA GLU A 160 11.31 27.87 -9.49
C GLU A 160 11.08 26.75 -10.49
N LEU A 161 10.44 25.66 -10.06
CA LEU A 161 10.02 24.56 -10.92
C LEU A 161 9.13 25.04 -12.08
N MET A 162 8.15 25.91 -11.84
CA MET A 162 7.32 26.52 -12.89
C MET A 162 8.14 27.41 -13.83
N ARG A 163 9.13 28.13 -13.31
CA ARG A 163 9.98 29.00 -14.12
C ARG A 163 10.91 28.20 -15.02
N ASP A 164 11.43 27.09 -14.51
CA ASP A 164 12.29 26.17 -15.26
C ASP A 164 11.47 25.38 -16.28
N ASN A 165 10.27 24.90 -15.92
CA ASN A 165 9.34 24.29 -16.88
C ASN A 165 8.95 25.26 -18.00
N LEU A 166 8.72 26.55 -17.68
CA LEU A 166 8.40 27.55 -18.70
C LEU A 166 9.60 27.84 -19.61
N ARG A 167 10.82 27.88 -19.06
CA ARG A 167 12.06 28.04 -19.83
C ARG A 167 12.31 26.86 -20.76
N GLU A 168 12.11 25.64 -20.27
CA GLU A 168 12.27 24.41 -21.06
C GLU A 168 11.21 24.32 -22.16
N ASN A 169 9.93 24.61 -21.85
CA ASN A 169 8.88 24.69 -22.86
C ASN A 169 9.15 25.77 -23.92
N LEU A 170 9.59 26.97 -23.50
CA LEU A 170 9.93 28.04 -24.45
C LEU A 170 11.18 27.73 -25.28
N ARG A 171 12.14 26.96 -24.76
CA ARG A 171 13.27 26.43 -25.53
C ARG A 171 12.80 25.41 -26.56
N GLY A 172 11.98 24.44 -26.17
CA GLY A 172 11.42 23.46 -27.11
C GLY A 172 10.64 24.13 -28.25
N ILE A 173 9.80 25.12 -27.93
CA ILE A 173 9.07 25.92 -28.93
C ILE A 173 10.04 26.68 -29.85
N ARG A 174 11.12 27.26 -29.32
CA ARG A 174 12.13 27.96 -30.15
C ARG A 174 12.90 27.01 -31.05
N GLU A 175 13.32 25.86 -30.53
CA GLU A 175 14.04 24.83 -31.30
C GLU A 175 13.16 24.22 -32.40
N GLU A 176 11.85 24.06 -32.17
CA GLU A 176 10.89 23.67 -33.20
C GLU A 176 10.68 24.76 -34.27
N LEU A 177 10.63 26.04 -33.88
CA LEU A 177 10.53 27.17 -34.80
C LEU A 177 11.82 27.40 -35.62
N GLU A 178 12.98 27.12 -35.03
CA GLU A 178 14.30 27.24 -35.66
C GLU A 178 14.70 25.97 -36.45
N GLY A 179 14.07 24.83 -36.17
CA GLY A 179 14.33 23.52 -36.80
C GLY A 179 13.41 23.12 -37.96
N GLY A 180 12.44 23.96 -38.35
CA GLY A 180 11.60 23.75 -39.54
C GLY A 180 12.35 24.03 -40.86
N PRO A 181 12.12 23.27 -41.95
CA PRO A 181 13.14 22.91 -42.93
C PRO A 181 13.69 24.06 -43.77
N ALA A 182 15.02 24.11 -43.87
CA ALA A 182 15.75 24.77 -44.94
C ALA A 182 15.58 24.00 -46.26
N THR A 183 14.48 24.22 -46.97
CA THR A 183 14.39 23.89 -48.41
C THR A 183 13.59 24.96 -49.14
N ALA A 184 14.31 25.90 -49.75
CA ALA A 184 13.83 26.68 -50.88
C ALA A 184 14.93 26.74 -51.95
N ARG A 185 14.50 26.52 -53.20
CA ARG A 185 15.23 26.61 -54.50
C ARG A 185 15.86 25.27 -54.91
N GLU A 186 15.57 24.72 -56.09
CA GLU A 186 15.28 25.31 -57.42
C GLU A 186 14.12 24.63 -58.16
#